data_AF-A0A9X1T9A4-F1
#
_entry.id   AF-A0A9X1T9A4-F1
#
_cell.length_a   1.000
_cell.length_b   1.000
_cell.length_c   1.000
_cell.angle_alpha   90.00
_cell.angle_beta   90.00
_cell.angle_gamma   90.00
#
_symmetry.space_group_name_H-M   'P 1'
#
loop_
_entity.id
_entity.type
_entity.pdbx_description
1 polymer ?
#
loop_
_entity_poly.entity_id
_entity_poly.type
_entity_poly.pdbx_seq_one_letter_code
_entity_poly.pdbx_strand_id
1 'polypeptide(L)'
;MSHSTLYNRIKSISGQSTNSFIRFIRLRRAAQILITTDITISEVAYQVGINDIKYFREQFHKLFEMKPSEYVKKYRNPFHENFQVNRGVFQNKLDN
;
A
#
# COMPACT_ATOMS: atom_id res chain seq x y z
N MET A 1 8.98 -4.30 32.18
CA MET A 1 9.07 -5.58 31.44
C MET A 1 10.41 -5.61 30.72
N SER A 2 11.14 -6.73 30.75
CA SER A 2 12.37 -6.87 29.96
C SER A 2 12.05 -7.11 28.48
N HIS A 3 13.04 -6.95 27.60
CA HIS A 3 12.92 -7.26 26.17
C HIS A 3 12.41 -8.69 25.94
N SER A 4 12.94 -9.66 26.69
CA SER A 4 12.56 -11.07 26.58
C SER A 4 11.10 -11.31 26.98
N THR A 5 10.64 -10.70 28.08
CA THR A 5 9.23 -10.80 28.49
C THR A 5 8.31 -10.21 27.45
N LEU A 6 8.67 -9.06 26.86
CA LEU A 6 7.89 -8.44 25.79
C LEU A 6 7.82 -9.32 24.54
N TYR A 7 8.94 -9.87 24.09
CA TYR A 7 8.99 -10.72 22.89
C TYR A 7 8.18 -12.00 23.08
N ASN A 8 8.26 -12.63 24.25
CA ASN A 8 7.45 -13.80 24.57
C ASN A 8 5.96 -13.44 24.64
N ARG A 9 5.61 -12.26 25.14
CA ARG A 9 4.22 -11.79 25.17
C ARG A 9 3.68 -11.53 23.77
N ILE A 10 4.45 -10.89 22.89
CA ILE A 10 4.07 -10.70 21.49
C ILE A 10 3.86 -12.06 20.80
N LYS A 11 4.80 -13.00 20.98
CA LYS A 11 4.70 -14.32 20.37
C LYS A 11 3.51 -15.13 20.89
N SER A 12 3.24 -15.11 22.18
CA SER A 12 2.10 -15.83 22.77
C SER A 12 0.75 -15.27 22.32
N ILE A 13 0.63 -13.96 22.11
CA ILE A 13 -0.62 -13.33 21.67
C ILE A 13 -0.80 -13.43 20.15
N SER A 14 0.25 -13.12 19.38
CA SER A 14 0.15 -13.03 17.91
C SER A 14 0.46 -14.33 17.18
N GLY A 15 1.08 -15.31 17.85
CA GLY A 15 1.64 -16.50 17.22
C GLY A 15 2.92 -16.25 16.40
N GLN A 16 3.39 -15.00 16.33
CA GLN A 16 4.50 -14.59 15.46
C GLN A 16 5.72 -14.14 16.26
N SER A 17 6.91 -14.28 15.67
CA SER A 17 8.09 -13.62 16.24
C SER A 17 7.90 -12.09 16.21
N THR A 18 8.54 -11.38 17.14
CA THR A 18 8.48 -9.91 17.21
C THR A 18 8.79 -9.26 15.87
N ASN A 19 9.83 -9.74 15.17
CA ASN A 19 10.23 -9.21 13.87
C ASN A 19 9.16 -9.43 12.80
N SER A 20 8.54 -10.61 12.76
CA SER A 20 7.45 -10.90 11.83
C SER A 20 6.21 -10.07 12.14
N PHE A 21 5.90 -9.86 13.42
CA PHE A 21 4.75 -9.06 13.84
C PHE A 21 4.92 -7.58 13.47
N ILE A 22 6.10 -7.00 13.72
CA ILE A 22 6.42 -5.62 13.31
C ILE A 22 6.32 -5.48 11.79
N ARG A 23 6.86 -6.46 11.04
CA ARG A 23 6.77 -6.49 9.58
C ARG A 23 5.33 -6.54 9.09
N PHE A 24 4.49 -7.38 9.72
CA PHE A 24 3.07 -7.48 9.42
C PHE A 24 2.35 -6.13 9.57
N ILE A 25 2.60 -5.42 10.68
CA ILE A 25 2.02 -4.09 10.91
C ILE A 25 2.49 -3.09 9.83
N ARG A 26 3.80 -3.07 9.53
CA ARG A 26 4.39 -2.17 8.50
C ARG A 26 3.78 -2.42 7.12
N LEU A 27 3.62 -3.67 6.72
CA LEU A 27 3.05 -4.03 5.42
C LEU A 27 1.56 -3.64 5.32
N ARG A 28 0.79 -3.77 6.41
CA ARG A 28 -0.60 -3.27 6.44
C ARG A 28 -0.66 -1.75 6.32
N ARG A 29 0.25 -1.02 6.96
CA ARG A 29 0.35 0.43 6.79
C ARG A 29 0.74 0.79 5.35
N ALA A 30 1.66 0.05 4.74
CA ALA A 30 2.04 0.26 3.34
C ALA A 30 0.84 0.07 2.39
N ALA A 31 0.05 -0.99 2.59
CA ALA A 31 -1.15 -1.25 1.80
C ALA A 31 -2.15 -0.10 1.88
N GLN A 32 -2.35 0.48 3.07
CA GLN A 32 -3.19 1.67 3.25
C GLN A 32 -2.64 2.86 2.46
N ILE A 33 -1.36 3.18 2.58
CA ILE A 33 -0.74 4.33 1.90
C ILE A 33 -0.83 4.18 0.37
N LEU A 34 -0.60 2.97 -0.14
CA LEU A 34 -0.65 2.64 -1.58
C LEU A 34 -2.01 2.95 -2.23
N ILE A 35 -3.11 2.88 -1.48
CA ILE A 35 -4.45 3.12 -2.02
C ILE A 35 -4.98 4.53 -1.72
N THR A 36 -4.35 5.27 -0.80
CA THR A 36 -4.79 6.62 -0.41
C THR A 36 -3.90 7.74 -0.96
N THR A 37 -2.73 7.45 -1.53
CA THR A 37 -1.74 8.46 -1.94
C THR A 37 -1.08 8.15 -3.28
N ASP A 38 -0.53 9.19 -3.93
CA ASP A 38 0.18 9.13 -5.23
C ASP A 38 1.67 8.79 -5.16
N ILE A 39 2.18 8.40 -3.99
CA ILE A 39 3.61 8.13 -3.84
C ILE A 39 4.00 6.78 -4.44
N THR A 40 5.25 6.67 -4.88
CA THR A 40 5.79 5.47 -5.51
C THR A 40 5.94 4.31 -4.51
N ILE A 41 5.92 3.08 -5.02
CA ILE A 41 6.11 1.88 -4.20
C ILE A 41 7.45 1.93 -3.41
N SER A 42 8.48 2.57 -3.97
CA SER A 42 9.78 2.74 -3.30
C SER A 42 9.70 3.69 -2.11
N GLU A 43 8.98 4.81 -2.26
CA GLU A 43 8.75 5.77 -1.19
C GLU A 43 7.90 5.17 -0.07
N VAL A 44 6.85 4.40 -0.42
CA VAL A 44 6.06 3.67 0.58
C VAL A 44 6.93 2.73 1.39
N ALA A 45 7.78 1.93 0.74
CA ALA A 45 8.67 0.98 1.41
C ALA A 45 9.58 1.68 2.42
N TYR A 46 10.20 2.79 2.01
CA TYR A 46 11.03 3.62 2.89
C TYR A 46 10.22 4.22 4.05
N GLN A 47 9.03 4.76 3.78
CA GLN A 47 8.16 5.38 4.79
C GLN A 47 7.70 4.40 5.86
N VAL A 48 7.50 3.12 5.52
CA VAL A 48 7.17 2.07 6.51
C VAL A 48 8.42 1.43 7.14
N GLY A 49 9.61 1.97 6.89
CA GLY A 49 10.86 1.54 7.49
C GLY A 49 11.43 0.24 6.91
N ILE A 50 11.22 -0.01 5.61
CA ILE A 50 11.82 -1.13 4.88
C ILE A 50 12.69 -0.56 3.74
N ASN A 51 14.00 -0.52 3.98
CA ASN A 51 14.95 0.10 3.05
C ASN A 51 15.25 -0.76 1.80
N ASP A 52 15.07 -2.08 1.89
CA ASP A 52 15.24 -2.98 0.75
C ASP A 52 13.91 -3.16 0.01
N ILE A 53 13.82 -2.57 -1.19
CA ILE A 53 12.63 -2.63 -2.03
C ILE A 53 12.33 -4.04 -2.57
N LYS A 54 13.35 -4.87 -2.81
CA LYS A 54 13.14 -6.26 -3.26
C LYS A 54 12.53 -7.06 -2.11
N TYR A 55 13.09 -6.91 -0.92
CA TYR A 55 12.57 -7.51 0.29
C TYR A 55 11.13 -7.04 0.59
N PHE A 56 10.86 -5.74 0.47
CA PHE A 56 9.50 -5.20 0.63
C PHE A 56 8.51 -5.89 -0.31
N ARG A 57 8.81 -5.99 -1.60
CA ARG A 57 7.92 -6.62 -2.60
C ARG A 57 7.67 -8.09 -2.29
N GLU A 58 8.70 -8.82 -1.90
CA GLU A 58 8.57 -10.24 -1.53
C GLU A 58 7.67 -10.42 -0.31
N GLN A 59 7.87 -9.63 0.74
CA GLN A 59 7.08 -9.74 1.97
C GLN A 59 5.65 -9.23 1.79
N PHE A 60 5.46 -8.19 0.96
CA PHE A 60 4.13 -7.72 0.59
C PHE A 60 3.36 -8.79 -0.17
N HIS A 61 3.99 -9.42 -1.17
CA HIS A 61 3.39 -10.52 -1.91
C HIS A 61 3.07 -11.71 -1.00
N LYS A 62 3.96 -12.07 -0.07
CA LYS A 62 3.70 -13.14 0.91
C LYS A 62 2.49 -12.87 1.80
N LEU A 63 2.21 -11.60 2.13
CA LEU A 63 1.11 -11.24 3.02
C LEU A 63 -0.23 -11.05 2.28
N PHE A 64 -0.20 -10.46 1.09
CA PHE A 64 -1.40 -10.07 0.34
C PHE A 64 -1.66 -10.93 -0.89
N GLU A 65 -0.79 -11.90 -1.18
CA GLU A 65 -0.86 -12.79 -2.34
C GLU A 65 -0.90 -12.03 -3.68
N MET A 66 -0.34 -10.82 -3.70
CA MET A 66 -0.26 -9.97 -4.89
C MET A 66 0.89 -8.97 -4.80
N LYS A 67 1.41 -8.53 -5.94
CA LYS A 67 2.45 -7.49 -5.99
C LYS A 67 1.86 -6.13 -5.56
N PRO A 68 2.68 -5.22 -5.00
CA PRO A 68 2.20 -3.88 -4.63
C PRO A 68 1.54 -3.11 -5.78
N SER A 69 2.06 -3.23 -7.00
CA SER A 69 1.47 -2.59 -8.20
C SER A 69 0.09 -3.15 -8.55
N GLU A 70 -0.11 -4.45 -8.38
CA GLU A 70 -1.41 -5.11 -8.59
C GLU A 70 -2.39 -4.69 -7.51
N TYR A 71 -1.93 -4.57 -6.26
CA TYR A 71 -2.72 -4.07 -5.14
C TYR A 71 -3.22 -2.63 -5.40
N VAL A 72 -2.33 -1.73 -5.83
CA VAL A 72 -2.72 -0.35 -6.22
C VAL A 72 -3.76 -0.39 -7.33
N LYS A 73 -3.52 -1.12 -8.42
CA LYS A 73 -4.46 -1.20 -9.54
C LYS A 73 -5.84 -1.73 -9.13
N LYS A 74 -5.90 -2.66 -8.17
CA LYS A 74 -7.14 -3.31 -7.74
C LYS A 74 -7.94 -2.47 -6.74
N TYR A 75 -7.27 -1.76 -5.83
CA TYR A 75 -7.92 -1.15 -4.67
C TYR A 75 -7.86 0.38 -4.64
N ARG A 76 -7.05 1.01 -5.50
CA ARG A 76 -7.02 2.45 -5.61
C ARG A 76 -8.12 2.90 -6.56
N ASN A 77 -9.10 3.64 -6.04
CA ASN A 77 -10.07 4.32 -6.90
C ASN A 77 -9.33 5.39 -7.71
N PRO A 78 -9.41 5.36 -9.06
CA PRO A 78 -8.84 6.43 -9.87
C PRO A 78 -9.52 7.74 -9.50
N PHE A 79 -8.74 8.79 -9.29
CA PHE A 79 -9.26 10.14 -9.02
C PHE A 79 -10.01 10.76 -10.21
N HIS A 80 -10.00 10.08 -11.37
CA HIS A 80 -10.90 10.39 -12.47
C HIS A 80 -12.22 9.66 -12.24
N GLU A 81 -13.16 10.33 -11.57
CA GLU A 81 -14.57 10.04 -11.81
C GLU A 81 -14.81 10.09 -13.32
N ASN A 82 -15.69 9.21 -13.80
CA ASN A 82 -16.16 9.20 -15.18
C ASN A 82 -16.96 10.47 -15.49
N PHE A 83 -16.32 11.65 -15.46
CA PHE A 83 -16.83 12.83 -16.14
C PHE A 83 -16.74 12.54 -17.62
N GLN A 84 -17.78 11.88 -18.16
CA GLN A 84 -18.02 11.89 -19.59
C GLN A 84 -18.31 13.35 -19.96
N VAL A 85 -17.26 14.08 -20.32
CA VAL A 85 -17.42 15.39 -20.94
C VAL A 85 -18.19 15.13 -22.24
N ASN A 86 -19.45 15.57 -22.29
CA ASN A 86 -20.24 15.55 -23.50
C ASN A 86 -19.43 16.25 -24.60
N ARG A 87 -18.91 15.47 -25.55
CA ARG A 87 -18.02 15.95 -26.62
C ARG A 87 -18.72 17.03 -27.49
N GLY A 88 -20.05 17.11 -27.44
CA GLY A 88 -20.86 18.13 -28.11
C GLY A 88 -20.81 19.54 -27.50
N VAL A 89 -20.18 19.75 -26.34
CA VAL A 89 -20.04 21.10 -25.77
C VAL A 89 -19.05 21.97 -26.57
N PHE A 90 -18.14 21.36 -27.33
CA PHE A 90 -17.11 22.08 -28.10
C PHE A 90 -17.46 22.32 -29.57
N GLN A 91 -18.62 21.85 -30.07
CA GLN A 91 -18.97 21.98 -31.50
C GLN A 91 -19.60 23.34 -31.88
N ASN A 92 -20.09 24.15 -30.93
CA ASN A 92 -20.85 25.39 -31.25
C ASN A 92 -20.02 26.67 -31.22
N LYS A 93 -18.77 26.66 -31.72
CA LYS A 93 -17.96 27.89 -31.81
C LYS A 93 -17.13 28.06 -33.09
N LEU A 94 -17.49 27.37 -34.17
CA LEU A 94 -16.88 27.59 -35.48
C LEU A 94 -17.83 28.13 -36.56
N ASP A 95 -19.09 28.40 -36.21
CA ASP A 95 -20.06 29.05 -37.10
C ASP A 95 -20.59 30.35 -36.45
N ASN A 96 -19.75 31.38 -36.42
CA ASN A 96 -20.11 32.82 -36.43
C ASN A 96 -18.85 33.68 -36.53
#